data_AF-A0A328SJF9-F1
#
_entry.id   AF-A0A328SJF9-F1
#
_cell.length_a   1.000
_cell.length_b   1.000
_cell.length_c   1.000
_cell.angle_alpha   90.00
_cell.angle_beta   90.00
_cell.angle_gamma   90.00
#
_symmetry.space_group_name_H-M   'P 1'
#
loop_
_entity.id
_entity.type
_entity.pdbx_description
1 polymer ?
#
loop_
_entity_poly.entity_id
_entity_poly.type
_entity_poly.pdbx_seq_one_letter_code
_entity_poly.pdbx_strand_id
1 'polypeptide(L)'
;MENMKFCQSCAMPLTEELYGTNKDGSLNDEYCKYCYQDGEFTTDCTMEEMIEMCIPLTVEHSDMDEQSVTVMLNKVIPELKRWKKE
;
A
#
# COMPACT_ATOMS: atom_id res chain seq x y z
N MET A 1 17.21 4.75 13.96
CA MET A 1 15.80 4.51 13.59
C MET A 1 15.82 4.18 12.12
N GLU A 2 15.63 2.91 11.77
CA GLU A 2 15.42 2.56 10.36
C GLU A 2 14.13 3.23 9.92
N ASN A 3 14.21 4.10 8.92
CA ASN A 3 13.03 4.71 8.31
C ASN A 3 12.32 3.61 7.52
N MET A 4 11.40 2.90 8.18
CA MET A 4 10.54 1.92 7.53
C MET A 4 9.71 2.65 6.47
N LYS A 5 9.89 2.25 5.21
CA LYS A 5 9.10 2.77 4.09
C LYS A 5 7.80 1.99 3.98
N PHE A 6 6.75 2.67 3.56
CA PHE A 6 5.44 2.07 3.34
C PHE A 6 4.95 2.40 1.94
N CYS A 7 4.26 1.43 1.32
CA CYS A 7 3.65 1.59 0.02
C CYS A 7 2.67 2.76 0.05
N GLN A 8 2.87 3.73 -0.83
CA GLN A 8 2.05 4.93 -0.98
C GLN A 8 0.72 4.65 -1.71
N SER A 9 0.30 3.38 -1.80
CA SER A 9 -1.01 2.93 -2.29
C SER A 9 -1.75 2.06 -1.27
N CYS A 10 -1.07 1.14 -0.58
CA CYS A 10 -1.74 0.16 0.31
C CYS A 10 -1.22 0.16 1.75
N ALA A 11 -0.35 1.10 2.12
CA ALA A 11 0.31 1.17 3.44
C ALA A 11 1.15 -0.06 3.83
N MET A 12 1.39 -1.00 2.91
CA MET A 12 2.21 -2.19 3.19
C MET A 12 3.67 -1.79 3.46
N PRO A 13 4.31 -2.33 4.51
CA PRO A 13 5.75 -2.14 4.73
C PRO A 13 6.55 -2.58 3.51
N LEU A 14 7.51 -1.76 3.09
CA LEU A 14 8.34 -2.03 1.92
C LEU A 14 9.75 -2.50 2.32
N THR A 15 10.15 -3.62 1.72
CA THR A 15 11.53 -4.09 1.62
C THR A 15 11.94 -4.07 0.15
N GLU A 16 13.24 -4.12 -0.16
CA GLU A 16 13.74 -4.10 -1.55
C GLU A 16 13.11 -5.21 -2.42
N GLU A 17 12.78 -6.36 -1.84
CA GLU A 17 12.12 -7.50 -2.51
C GLU A 17 10.64 -7.25 -2.89
N LEU A 18 10.06 -6.22 -2.30
CA LEU A 18 8.67 -5.81 -2.49
C LEU A 18 8.55 -4.54 -3.32
N TYR A 19 9.65 -3.89 -3.71
CA TYR A 19 9.61 -2.69 -4.56
C TYR A 19 8.96 -2.98 -5.91
N GLY A 20 8.12 -2.04 -6.36
CA GLY A 20 7.52 -2.07 -7.69
C GLY A 20 8.54 -1.73 -8.78
N THR A 21 8.08 -1.62 -10.03
CA THR A 21 8.92 -1.22 -11.16
C THR A 21 8.37 0.02 -11.86
N ASN A 22 9.27 0.93 -12.22
CA ASN A 22 8.98 2.06 -13.09
C ASN A 22 8.96 1.60 -14.56
N LYS A 23 8.45 2.46 -15.45
CA LYS A 23 8.35 2.19 -16.89
C LYS A 23 9.69 1.86 -17.57
N ASP A 24 10.79 2.35 -17.02
CA ASP A 24 12.15 2.11 -17.50
C ASP A 24 12.79 0.83 -16.93
N GLY A 25 12.06 0.08 -16.10
CA GLY A 25 12.54 -1.13 -15.43
C GLY A 25 13.32 -0.88 -14.14
N SER A 26 13.51 0.37 -13.71
CA SER A 26 14.11 0.67 -12.40
C SER A 26 13.15 0.34 -11.25
N LEU A 27 13.70 0.06 -10.06
CA LEU A 27 12.89 -0.21 -8.86
C LEU A 27 12.20 1.06 -8.36
N ASN A 28 10.97 0.89 -7.87
CA ASN A 28 10.18 1.92 -7.22
C ASN A 28 10.07 1.63 -5.71
N ASP A 29 10.65 2.51 -4.90
CA ASP A 29 10.69 2.38 -3.43
C ASP A 29 9.53 3.09 -2.73
N GLU A 30 8.59 3.66 -3.49
CA GLU A 30 7.37 4.29 -2.98
C GLU A 30 6.16 3.35 -3.07
N TYR A 31 6.14 2.45 -4.03
CA TYR A 31 5.04 1.52 -4.27
C TYR A 31 5.53 0.08 -4.29
N CYS A 32 4.71 -0.84 -3.79
CA CYS A 32 5.04 -2.26 -3.85
C CYS A 32 4.74 -2.86 -5.22
N LYS A 33 5.39 -3.99 -5.53
CA LYS A 33 5.17 -4.80 -6.73
C LYS A 33 3.73 -5.29 -6.91
N TYR A 34 2.93 -5.30 -5.84
CA TYR A 34 1.52 -5.69 -5.94
C TYR A 34 0.62 -4.53 -6.34
N CYS A 35 1.04 -3.29 -6.11
CA CYS A 35 0.26 -2.11 -6.45
C CYS A 35 0.75 -1.42 -7.72
N TYR A 36 2.05 -1.49 -8.03
CA TYR A 36 2.66 -0.74 -9.13
C TYR A 36 3.74 -1.55 -9.83
N GLN A 37 3.57 -1.78 -11.12
CA GLN A 37 4.52 -2.48 -11.98
C GLN A 37 4.57 -1.82 -13.36
N ASP A 38 5.77 -1.80 -13.94
CA ASP A 38 6.06 -1.33 -15.28
C ASP A 38 5.57 0.10 -15.55
N GLY A 39 5.53 0.93 -14.51
CA GLY A 39 5.09 2.31 -14.58
C GLY A 39 3.58 2.52 -14.41
N GLU A 40 2.81 1.49 -14.10
CA GLU A 40 1.35 1.55 -14.00
C GLU A 40 0.84 0.87 -12.73
N PHE A 41 -0.32 1.32 -12.23
CA PHE A 41 -0.99 0.63 -11.13
C PHE A 41 -1.61 -0.67 -11.64
N THR A 42 -1.32 -1.77 -10.95
CA THR A 42 -1.73 -3.13 -11.33
C THR A 42 -3.22 -3.42 -11.09
N THR A 43 -3.90 -2.54 -10.36
CA THR A 43 -5.32 -2.69 -10.02
C THR A 43 -6.02 -1.35 -10.17
N ASP A 44 -7.04 -1.34 -11.03
CA ASP A 44 -8.02 -0.26 -11.15
C ASP A 44 -9.09 -0.47 -10.08
N CYS A 45 -8.94 0.23 -8.96
CA CYS A 45 -9.85 0.16 -7.82
C CYS A 45 -9.99 1.55 -7.19
N THR A 46 -11.07 1.76 -6.45
CA THR A 46 -11.27 2.94 -5.62
C THR A 46 -10.44 2.88 -4.34
N MET A 47 -10.38 4.01 -3.63
CA MET A 47 -9.73 4.08 -2.33
C MET A 47 -10.43 3.17 -1.31
N GLU A 48 -11.77 3.13 -1.32
CA GLU A 48 -12.55 2.28 -0.44
C GLU A 48 -12.30 0.79 -0.73
N GLU A 49 -12.29 0.40 -2.01
CA GLU A 49 -11.97 -0.97 -2.43
C GLU A 49 -10.54 -1.37 -2.00
N MET A 50 -9.57 -0.46 -2.08
CA MET A 50 -8.22 -0.71 -1.59
C MET A 50 -8.19 -0.95 -0.07
N ILE A 51 -8.96 -0.19 0.71
CA ILE A 51 -9.08 -0.41 2.16
C ILE A 51 -9.66 -1.81 2.42
N GLU A 52 -10.76 -2.15 1.76
CA GLU A 52 -11.42 -3.46 1.91
C GLU A 52 -10.50 -4.62 1.57
N MET A 53 -9.70 -4.51 0.50
CA MET A 53 -8.71 -5.52 0.13
C MET A 53 -7.57 -5.64 1.16
N CYS A 54 -7.15 -4.54 1.79
CA CYS A 54 -6.03 -4.54 2.72
C CYS A 54 -6.39 -5.00 4.14
N ILE A 55 -7.67 -4.91 4.55
CA ILE A 55 -8.14 -5.34 5.88
C ILE A 55 -7.78 -6.80 6.17
N PRO A 56 -8.23 -7.79 5.38
CA PRO A 56 -7.98 -9.20 5.70
C PRO A 56 -6.49 -9.53 5.68
N LEU A 57 -5.72 -8.95 4.74
CA LEU A 57 -4.27 -9.14 4.66
C LEU A 57 -3.55 -8.59 5.89
N THR A 58 -3.96 -7.43 6.39
CA THR A 58 -3.33 -6.82 7.57
C THR A 58 -3.70 -7.58 8.84
N VAL A 59 -4.94 -8.07 8.96
CA VAL A 59 -5.36 -8.94 10.09
C VAL A 59 -4.57 -10.25 10.10
N GLU A 60 -4.38 -10.89 8.95
CA GLU A 60 -3.62 -12.14 8.86
C GLU A 60 -2.14 -11.96 9.23
N HIS A 61 -1.59 -10.77 9.00
CA HIS A 61 -0.18 -10.46 9.21
C HIS A 61 0.11 -9.57 10.42
N SER A 62 -0.86 -9.37 11.32
CA SER A 62 -0.68 -8.58 12.55
C SER A 62 -1.44 -9.18 13.73
N ASP A 63 -1.15 -8.72 14.95
CA ASP A 63 -1.88 -9.10 16.16
C ASP A 63 -3.17 -8.26 16.38
N MET A 64 -3.59 -7.48 15.37
CA MET A 64 -4.74 -6.58 15.46
C MET A 64 -6.02 -7.29 15.00
N ASP A 65 -7.13 -7.01 15.68
CA ASP A 65 -8.45 -7.44 15.21
C ASP A 65 -8.93 -6.62 14.00
N GLU A 66 -9.90 -7.17 13.27
CA GLU A 66 -10.46 -6.58 12.06
C GLU A 66 -10.99 -5.15 12.26
N GLN A 67 -11.62 -4.86 13.41
CA GLN A 67 -12.16 -3.53 13.68
C GLN A 67 -11.02 -2.52 13.86
N SER A 68 -9.98 -2.89 14.63
CA SER A 68 -8.79 -2.07 14.82
C SER A 68 -8.06 -1.80 13.51
N VAL A 69 -7.89 -2.82 12.67
CA VAL A 69 -7.29 -2.69 11.32
C VAL A 69 -8.14 -1.79 10.43
N THR A 70 -9.46 -1.99 10.40
CA THR A 70 -10.39 -1.17 9.62
C THR A 70 -10.25 0.30 9.98
N VAL A 71 -10.26 0.63 11.28
CA VAL A 71 -10.10 2.01 11.76
C VAL A 71 -8.73 2.58 11.40
N MET A 72 -7.67 1.78 11.46
CA MET A 72 -6.33 2.19 11.05
C MET A 72 -6.27 2.51 9.56
N LEU A 73 -6.68 1.58 8.70
CA LEU A 73 -6.57 1.71 7.25
C LEU A 73 -7.43 2.86 6.72
N ASN A 74 -8.62 3.08 7.29
CA ASN A 74 -9.46 4.24 6.96
C ASN A 74 -8.82 5.59 7.31
N LYS A 75 -7.84 5.62 8.21
CA LYS A 75 -7.08 6.83 8.54
C LYS A 75 -5.82 6.97 7.69
N VAL A 76 -5.15 5.85 7.40
CA VAL A 76 -3.84 5.85 6.74
C VAL A 76 -3.97 5.95 5.22
N ILE A 77 -4.82 5.13 4.60
CA ILE A 77 -4.92 5.04 3.14
C ILE A 77 -5.26 6.40 2.48
N PRO A 78 -6.20 7.22 3.00
CA PRO A 78 -6.49 8.52 2.42
C PRO A 78 -5.33 9.53 2.42
N GLU A 79 -4.34 9.34 3.29
CA GLU A 79 -3.16 10.23 3.38
C GLU A 79 -2.02 9.81 2.45
N LEU A 80 -2.12 8.65 1.78
CA LEU A 80 -1.09 8.14 0.87
C LEU A 80 -1.15 8.84 -0.48
N LYS A 81 0.00 8.99 -1.15
CA LYS A 81 0.13 9.75 -2.41
C LYS A 81 -0.85 9.35 -3.51
N ARG A 82 -1.18 8.05 -3.65
CA ARG A 82 -2.14 7.60 -4.68
C ARG A 82 -3.54 8.17 -4.47
N TRP A 83 -3.95 8.36 -3.22
CA TRP A 83 -5.34 8.64 -2.84
C TRP A 83 -5.56 10.05 -2.32
N LYS A 84 -4.49 10.67 -1.81
CA LYS A 84 -4.53 12.02 -1.27
C LYS A 84 -4.99 13.00 -2.34
N LYS A 85 -6.16 13.60 -2.11
CA LYS A 85 -6.66 14.73 -2.90
C LYS A 85 -5.91 15.98 -2.44
N GLU A 86 -5.46 16.80 -3.40
CA GLU A 86 -4.82 18.10 -3.12
C GLU A 86 -5.70 19.05 -2.30
#